data_AF-A0A8K0JTQ2-F1
#
_entry.id   AF-A0A8K0JTQ2-F1
#
_cell.length_a   1.000
_cell.length_b   1.000
_cell.length_c   1.000
_cell.angle_alpha   90.00
_cell.angle_beta   90.00
_cell.angle_gamma   90.00
#
_symmetry.space_group_name_H-M   'P 1'
#
loop_
_entity.id
_entity.type
_entity.pdbx_description
1 polymer ?
#
loop_
_entity_poly.entity_id
_entity_poly.type
_entity_poly.pdbx_seq_one_letter_code
_entity_poly.pdbx_strand_id
1 'polypeptide(L)' 'MNGQEEALGTTVELYVYDLTRGLSRMMSAQLLGKHLDGIWHTGIVAYGREYFFGGAGLQSCS' A
#
# COMPACT_ATOMS: atom_id res chain seq x y z
N MET A 1 -42.65 -3.60 -0.53
CA MET A 1 -41.51 -3.11 0.27
C MET A 1 -40.50 -4.24 0.33
N ASN A 2 -39.59 -4.31 -0.64
CA ASN A 2 -38.53 -5.31 -0.65
C ASN A 2 -37.25 -4.61 -0.20
N GLY A 3 -37.00 -4.66 1.10
CA GLY A 3 -35.74 -4.25 1.70
C GLY A 3 -34.65 -5.23 1.29
N GLN A 4 -33.85 -4.83 0.31
CA GLN A 4 -32.53 -5.41 0.13
C GLN A 4 -31.65 -4.77 1.20
N GLU A 5 -31.36 -5.54 2.24
CA GLU A 5 -30.28 -5.25 3.18
C GLU A 5 -28.97 -5.43 2.42
N GLU A 6 -28.58 -4.40 1.66
CA GLU A 6 -27.24 -4.27 1.10
C GLU A 6 -26.29 -4.27 2.29
N ALA A 7 -25.51 -5.34 2.44
CA ALA A 7 -24.45 -5.40 3.43
C ALA A 7 -23.60 -4.12 3.27
N LEU A 8 -23.59 -3.25 4.28
CA LEU A 8 -22.81 -2.00 4.35
C LEU A 8 -21.30 -2.29 4.45
N GLY A 9 -20.81 -3.29 3.73
CA GLY A 9 -19.40 -3.61 3.60
C GLY A 9 -18.74 -2.59 2.68
N THR A 10 -17.62 -2.04 3.12
CA THR A 10 -16.74 -1.28 2.25
C THR A 10 -15.57 -2.18 1.86
N THR A 11 -15.26 -2.25 0.57
CA THR A 11 -14.04 -2.92 0.11
C THR A 11 -12.83 -2.22 0.71
N VAL A 12 -11.96 -3.00 1.36
CA VAL A 12 -10.70 -2.53 1.91
C VAL A 12 -9.59 -3.23 1.16
N GLU A 13 -8.73 -2.45 0.50
CA GLU A 13 -7.61 -2.95 -0.29
C GLU A 13 -6.29 -2.49 0.33
N LEU A 14 -5.27 -3.33 0.19
CA LEU A 14 -3.90 -2.98 0.56
C LEU A 14 -3.13 -2.67 -0.72
N TYR A 15 -2.77 -1.40 -0.90
CA TYR A 15 -1.84 -1.00 -1.94
C TYR A 15 -0.41 -1.21 -1.47
N VAL A 16 0.40 -1.83 -2.33
CA VAL A 16 1.80 -2.18 -2.05
C VAL A 16 2.68 -1.62 -3.15
N TYR A 17 3.61 -0.74 -2.78
CA TYR A 17 4.50 -0.03 -3.68
C TYR A 17 5.95 -0.42 -3.42
N ASP A 18 6.68 -0.79 -4.47
CA ASP A 18 8.14 -0.81 -4.39
C ASP A 18 8.69 0.59 -4.67
N LEU A 19 9.15 1.27 -3.61
CA LEU A 19 9.75 2.60 -3.70
C LEU A 19 11.01 2.62 -4.56
N THR A 20 11.68 1.48 -4.72
CA THR A 20 12.89 1.37 -5.55
C THR A 20 12.61 1.11 -7.02
N ARG A 21 11.35 0.83 -7.40
CA ARG A 21 10.96 0.50 -8.78
C ARG A 21 11.79 -0.63 -9.39
N GLY A 22 12.05 -1.68 -8.61
CA GLY A 22 12.82 -2.85 -8.99
C GLY A 22 14.33 -2.75 -8.75
N LEU A 23 14.86 -1.58 -8.41
CA LEU A 23 16.30 -1.41 -8.17
C LEU A 23 16.80 -2.22 -6.96
N SER A 24 15.99 -2.35 -5.91
CA SER A 24 16.34 -3.16 -4.74
C SER A 24 16.66 -4.59 -5.16
N ARG A 25 15.82 -5.19 -6.00
CA ARG A 25 16.01 -6.55 -6.50
C ARG A 25 17.32 -6.72 -7.30
N MET A 26 17.74 -5.69 -8.02
CA MET A 26 18.94 -5.72 -8.86
C MET A 26 20.24 -5.46 -8.08
N MET A 27 20.20 -4.60 -7.06
CA MET A 27 21.41 -4.01 -6.46
C MET A 27 21.60 -4.33 -4.97
N SER A 28 20.59 -4.87 -4.29
CA SER A 28 20.63 -5.14 -2.85
C SER A 28 21.76 -6.07 -2.43
N ALA A 29 22.01 -7.13 -3.20
CA ALA A 29 23.05 -8.10 -2.89
C ALA A 29 24.45 -7.46 -2.89
N GLN A 30 24.70 -6.55 -3.83
CA GLN A 30 25.98 -5.87 -3.99
C GLN A 30 26.17 -4.76 -2.95
N LEU A 31 25.12 -4.02 -2.62
CA LEU A 31 25.19 -2.88 -1.68
C LEU A 31 25.11 -3.30 -0.21
N LEU A 32 24.32 -4.33 0.09
CA LEU A 32 23.96 -4.72 1.46
C LEU A 32 24.42 -6.13 1.81
N GLY A 33 25.02 -6.88 0.87
CA GLY A 33 25.37 -8.29 1.07
C GLY A 33 24.16 -9.22 1.19
N LYS A 34 22.95 -8.73 0.93
CA LYS A 34 21.69 -9.48 1.05
C LYS A 34 20.75 -9.17 -0.09
N HIS A 35 20.03 -10.19 -0.58
CA HIS A 35 18.98 -9.99 -1.55
C HIS A 35 17.73 -9.41 -0.89
N LEU A 36 17.17 -8.35 -1.47
CA LEU A 36 15.90 -7.74 -1.10
C LEU A 36 15.05 -7.59 -2.36
N ASP A 37 13.79 -8.03 -2.32
CA ASP A 37 12.89 -7.94 -3.47
C ASP A 37 12.40 -6.50 -3.75
N GLY A 38 12.37 -5.63 -2.73
CA GLY A 38 11.83 -4.27 -2.82
C GLY A 38 12.02 -3.48 -1.54
N ILE A 39 11.80 -2.16 -1.60
CA ILE A 39 11.55 -1.35 -0.40
C ILE A 39 10.08 -1.00 -0.41
N TRP A 40 9.32 -1.67 0.44
CA TRP A 40 7.87 -1.63 0.41
C TRP A 40 7.31 -0.43 1.16
N HIS A 41 6.45 0.32 0.50
CA HIS A 41 5.53 1.28 1.12
C HIS A 41 4.10 0.79 0.89
N THR A 42 3.23 0.99 1.88
CA THR A 42 1.85 0.49 1.82
C THR A 42 0.85 1.54 2.24
N GLY A 43 -0.32 1.51 1.59
CA GLY A 43 -1.48 2.32 1.93
C GLY A 43 -2.74 1.46 1.98
N ILE A 44 -3.68 1.83 2.85
CA ILE A 44 -5.00 1.23 2.92
C ILE A 44 -5.94 2.05 2.03
N VAL A 45 -6.60 1.40 1.09
CA VAL A 45 -7.64 2.02 0.27
C VAL A 45 -9.00 1.56 0.79
N ALA A 46 -9.78 2.51 1.27
CA ALA A 46 -11.15 2.29 1.73
C ALA A 46 -11.97 3.55 1.50
N TYR A 47 -13.28 3.42 1.32
CA TYR A 47 -14.18 4.58 1.14
C TYR A 47 -13.75 5.52 -0.01
N GLY A 48 -13.15 4.97 -1.07
CA GLY A 48 -12.69 5.72 -2.24
C GLY A 48 -11.48 6.63 -1.99
N ARG A 49 -10.68 6.37 -0.95
CA ARG A 49 -9.45 7.11 -0.63
C ARG A 49 -8.36 6.17 -0.14
N GLU A 50 -7.13 6.58 -0.35
CA GLU A 50 -5.95 5.94 0.23
C GLU A 50 -5.56 6.64 1.53
N TYR A 51 -5.15 5.84 2.52
CA TYR A 51 -4.66 6.25 3.82
C TYR A 51 -3.31 5.59 4.08
N PHE A 52 -2.30 6.38 4.44
CA PHE A 52 -0.97 5.87 4.77
C PHE A 52 -0.30 6.70 5.86
N PHE A 53 0.72 6.13 6.50
CA PHE A 53 1.53 6.84 7.49
C PHE A 53 2.88 7.23 6.87
N GLY A 54 3.21 8.52 6.92
CA GLY A 54 4.42 9.09 6.35
C GLY A 54 5.17 10.00 7.32
N GLY A 55 6.17 10.73 6.82
CA GLY A 55 7.00 11.62 7.65
C GLY A 55 6.21 12.76 8.30
N ALA A 56 5.04 13.11 7.76
CA ALA A 56 4.13 14.12 8.31
C ALA A 56 3.00 13.54 9.17
N GLY A 57 3.05 12.24 9.49
CA GLY A 57 2.00 11.53 10.23
C GLY A 57 1.00 10.83 9.33
N LEU A 58 -0.27 10.78 9.74
CA LEU A 58 -1.36 10.19 8.95
C LEU A 58 -1.70 11.10 7.76
N GLN A 59 -1.66 10.53 6.57
CA GLN A 59 -1.93 11.23 5.31
C GLN A 59 -2.98 10.49 4.48
N SER A 60 -3.65 11.21 3.59
CA SER A 60 -4.64 10.63 2.67
C SER A 60 -4.62 11.30 1.30
N CYS A 61 -4.85 10.52 0.25
CA CYS A 61 -5.01 11.01 -1.13
C CYS A 61 -6.21 10.35 -1.83
N SER A 62 -6.69 11.00 -2.89
CA SER A 62 -7.80 10.55 -3.76
C SER A 62 -7.29 9.97 -5.06
#